data_AF-A0A8T5NCR9-F1
#
_entry.id   AF-A0A8T5NCR9-F1
#
_cell.length_a   1.000
_cell.length_b   1.000
_cell.length_c   1.000
_cell.angle_alpha   90.00
_cell.angle_beta   90.00
_cell.angle_gamma   90.00
#
_symmetry.space_group_name_H-M   'P 1'
#
loop_
_entity.id
_entity.type
_entity.pdbx_description
1 polymer ?
#
loop_
_entity_poly.entity_id
_entity_poly.type
_entity_poly.pdbx_seq_one_letter_code
_entity_poly.pdbx_strand_id
1 'polypeptide(L)'
;MAYPLTRLKEHLKINAGDTGIKIFQTSVEKLKIGDNPSQDQIKNLTKEIEKNLVLFFGSARTKEMLGKLELEAGQEEQELDSELRGALENIFNTKGIPIESDLLGISGYIVTKGYEGDEKKVLDILKQLSREKVLLALNDNIIRYEVQRFIDKYPSFKMEDMENFIKYIKDKKLEVNRDALLDMVEKERLYRKFEEKNQEESWQDKISRQYIGLLNTPKSVDYEYLIVDEALTSQLLKKISK
;
A
#
# COMPACT_ATOMS: atom_id res chain seq x y z
N MET A 1 -1.45 10.17 -10.03
CA MET A 1 -2.67 9.92 -10.87
C MET A 1 -2.92 11.08 -11.84
N ALA A 2 -3.93 11.02 -12.73
CA ALA A 2 -4.23 12.08 -13.68
C ALA A 2 -5.25 13.10 -13.11
N TYR A 3 -4.93 14.38 -13.25
CA TYR A 3 -5.72 15.51 -12.76
C TYR A 3 -7.11 15.58 -13.41
N PRO A 4 -8.21 15.70 -12.64
CA PRO A 4 -9.53 15.97 -13.20
C PRO A 4 -9.51 17.22 -14.08
N LEU A 5 -10.12 17.14 -15.26
CA LEU A 5 -10.20 18.25 -16.23
C LEU A 5 -10.78 19.53 -15.61
N THR A 6 -11.75 19.35 -14.71
CA THR A 6 -12.40 20.40 -13.91
C THR A 6 -11.40 21.15 -13.04
N ARG A 7 -10.60 20.44 -12.24
CA ARG A 7 -9.57 21.05 -11.38
C ARG A 7 -8.48 21.76 -12.18
N LEU A 8 -8.00 21.15 -13.27
CA LEU A 8 -7.00 21.78 -14.12
C LEU A 8 -7.53 23.11 -14.72
N LYS A 9 -8.78 23.11 -15.19
CA LYS A 9 -9.44 24.32 -15.69
C LYS A 9 -9.59 25.40 -14.62
N GLU A 10 -9.98 25.01 -13.41
CA GLU A 10 -10.22 25.93 -12.30
C GLU A 10 -8.92 26.55 -11.79
N HIS A 11 -7.84 25.76 -11.69
CA HIS A 11 -6.51 26.28 -11.37
C HIS A 11 -6.00 27.28 -12.40
N LEU A 12 -6.19 26.99 -13.68
CA LEU A 12 -5.83 27.90 -14.77
C LEU A 12 -6.65 29.19 -14.74
N LYS A 13 -7.92 29.11 -14.35
CA LYS A 13 -8.76 30.29 -14.12
C LYS A 13 -8.23 31.14 -12.97
N ILE A 14 -7.86 30.53 -11.83
CA ILE A 14 -7.35 31.26 -10.67
C ILE A 14 -6.01 31.94 -10.99
N ASN A 15 -5.11 31.25 -11.68
CA ASN A 15 -3.74 31.72 -11.87
C ASN A 15 -3.52 32.55 -13.16
N ALA A 16 -4.31 32.30 -14.21
CA ALA A 16 -4.17 32.92 -15.52
C ALA A 16 -5.48 33.54 -16.06
N GLY A 17 -6.54 33.60 -15.25
CA GLY A 17 -7.81 34.25 -15.59
C GLY A 17 -8.49 33.64 -16.82
N ASP A 18 -9.20 34.48 -17.57
CA ASP A 18 -9.89 34.08 -18.81
C ASP A 18 -8.92 33.57 -19.89
N THR A 19 -7.67 34.05 -19.88
CA THR A 19 -6.62 33.56 -20.76
C THR A 19 -6.30 32.10 -20.46
N GLY A 20 -6.20 31.73 -19.17
CA GLY A 20 -6.01 30.35 -18.74
C GLY A 20 -7.16 29.43 -19.18
N ILE A 21 -8.40 29.89 -19.05
CA ILE A 21 -9.58 29.14 -19.52
C ILE A 21 -9.55 28.94 -21.04
N LYS A 22 -9.23 29.99 -21.82
CA LYS A 22 -9.14 29.90 -23.29
C LYS A 22 -8.04 28.93 -23.73
N ILE A 23 -6.88 28.97 -23.08
CA ILE A 23 -5.78 28.04 -23.36
C ILE A 23 -6.23 26.60 -23.07
N PHE A 24 -6.89 26.37 -21.93
CA PHE A 24 -7.44 25.07 -21.58
C PHE A 24 -8.43 24.55 -22.64
N GLN A 25 -9.45 25.35 -22.99
CA GLN A 25 -10.48 24.96 -23.97
C GLN A 25 -9.88 24.66 -25.34
N THR A 26 -9.00 25.54 -25.82
CA THR A 26 -8.30 25.36 -27.11
C THR A 26 -7.46 24.09 -27.11
N SER A 27 -6.79 23.79 -25.98
CA SER A 27 -5.96 22.58 -25.85
C SER A 27 -6.80 21.30 -25.80
N VAL A 28 -7.93 21.32 -25.09
CA VAL A 28 -8.91 20.20 -25.05
C VAL A 28 -9.48 19.91 -26.44
N GLU A 29 -9.91 20.95 -27.16
CA GLU A 29 -10.43 20.82 -28.53
C GLU A 29 -9.38 20.30 -29.50
N LYS A 30 -8.16 20.87 -29.44
CA LYS A 30 -7.03 20.47 -30.29
C LYS A 30 -6.64 19.01 -30.09
N LEU A 31 -6.63 18.54 -28.84
CA LEU A 31 -6.26 17.18 -28.48
C LEU A 31 -7.45 16.20 -28.52
N LYS A 32 -8.66 16.68 -28.84
CA LYS A 32 -9.90 15.90 -28.90
C LYS A 32 -10.14 15.09 -27.64
N ILE A 33 -10.00 15.74 -26.49
CA ILE A 33 -10.16 15.10 -25.19
C ILE A 33 -11.65 15.03 -24.84
N GLY A 34 -12.16 13.82 -24.64
CA GLY A 34 -13.55 13.59 -24.22
C GLY A 34 -13.74 13.74 -22.72
N ASP A 35 -14.98 13.55 -22.25
CA ASP A 35 -15.38 13.79 -20.85
C ASP A 35 -14.66 12.89 -19.83
N ASN A 36 -14.21 11.70 -20.26
CA ASN A 36 -13.44 10.76 -19.44
C ASN A 36 -12.06 10.47 -20.07
N PRO A 37 -11.09 11.37 -19.90
CA PRO A 37 -9.77 11.21 -20.49
C PRO A 37 -8.92 10.15 -19.79
N SER A 38 -8.13 9.42 -20.58
CA SER A 38 -7.05 8.57 -20.06
C SER A 38 -5.92 9.39 -19.43
N GLN A 39 -5.07 8.75 -18.62
CA GLN A 39 -3.93 9.43 -18.00
C GLN A 39 -2.96 10.03 -19.03
N ASP A 40 -2.75 9.34 -20.15
CA ASP A 40 -1.88 9.83 -21.22
C ASP A 40 -2.49 11.04 -21.94
N GLN A 41 -3.81 11.08 -22.10
CA GLN A 41 -4.50 12.25 -22.64
C GLN A 41 -4.34 13.46 -21.70
N ILE A 42 -4.45 13.26 -20.39
CA ILE A 42 -4.22 14.35 -19.41
C ILE A 42 -2.76 14.80 -19.43
N LYS A 43 -1.78 13.89 -19.46
CA LYS A 43 -0.36 14.27 -19.57
C LYS A 43 -0.07 15.09 -20.83
N ASN A 44 -0.65 14.70 -21.95
CA ASN A 44 -0.50 15.43 -23.21
C ASN A 44 -1.20 16.79 -23.15
N LEU A 45 -2.36 16.88 -22.48
CA LEU A 45 -3.03 18.14 -22.22
C LEU A 45 -2.18 19.10 -21.40
N THR A 46 -1.60 18.63 -20.30
CA THR A 46 -0.76 19.45 -19.43
C THR A 46 0.45 20.01 -20.19
N LYS A 47 1.10 19.20 -21.03
CA LYS A 47 2.21 19.64 -21.88
C LYS A 47 1.80 20.70 -22.91
N GLU A 48 0.63 20.54 -23.54
CA GLU A 48 0.12 21.51 -24.51
C GLU A 48 -0.27 22.84 -23.83
N ILE A 49 -0.88 22.76 -22.65
CA ILE A 49 -1.19 23.93 -21.82
C ILE A 49 0.08 24.63 -21.38
N GLU A 50 1.09 23.90 -20.89
CA GLU A 50 2.39 24.44 -20.51
C GLU A 50 3.01 25.21 -21.68
N LYS A 51 3.07 24.58 -22.87
CA LYS A 51 3.62 25.21 -24.07
C LYS A 51 2.94 26.55 -24.38
N ASN A 52 1.61 26.60 -24.28
CA ASN A 52 0.85 27.81 -24.56
C ASN A 52 1.02 28.85 -23.44
N LEU A 53 1.02 28.47 -22.17
CA LEU A 53 1.26 29.37 -21.05
C LEU A 53 2.66 30.01 -21.11
N VAL A 54 3.68 29.26 -21.51
CA VAL A 54 5.04 29.79 -21.69
C VAL A 54 5.07 30.94 -22.69
N LEU A 55 4.27 30.87 -23.76
CA LEU A 55 4.20 31.94 -24.77
C LEU A 55 3.60 33.25 -24.20
N PHE A 56 2.64 33.16 -23.27
CA PHE A 56 1.95 34.33 -22.72
C PHE A 56 2.59 34.88 -21.44
N PHE A 57 3.15 34.01 -20.59
CA PHE A 57 3.56 34.37 -19.23
C PHE A 57 5.05 34.11 -18.96
N GLY A 58 5.78 33.50 -19.91
CA GLY A 58 7.18 33.13 -19.75
C GLY A 58 7.37 31.84 -18.94
N SER A 59 8.57 31.25 -19.07
CA SER A 59 8.89 29.94 -18.51
C SER A 59 8.89 29.90 -16.98
N ALA A 60 9.44 30.93 -16.33
CA ALA A 60 9.54 31.00 -14.87
C ALA A 60 8.15 31.02 -14.21
N ARG A 61 7.26 31.89 -14.69
CA ARG A 61 5.90 32.03 -14.13
C ARG A 61 5.03 30.82 -14.44
N THR A 62 5.16 30.24 -15.63
CA THR A 62 4.43 29.01 -16.00
C THR A 62 4.82 27.84 -15.11
N LYS A 63 6.12 27.65 -14.84
CA LYS A 63 6.60 26.63 -13.91
C LYS A 63 6.08 26.84 -12.50
N GLU A 64 5.98 28.08 -12.02
CA GLU A 64 5.38 28.35 -10.71
C GLU A 64 3.89 27.98 -10.68
N MET A 65 3.13 28.34 -11.72
CA MET A 65 1.69 28.05 -11.80
C MET A 65 1.41 26.55 -11.84
N LEU A 66 2.13 25.80 -12.68
CA LEU A 66 1.93 24.35 -12.82
C LEU A 66 2.61 23.55 -11.71
N GLY A 67 3.71 24.06 -11.14
CA GLY A 67 4.39 23.43 -10.01
C GLY A 67 3.53 23.41 -8.74
N LYS A 68 2.70 24.44 -8.51
CA LYS A 68 1.71 24.43 -7.40
C LYS A 68 0.67 23.33 -7.57
N LEU A 69 0.17 23.12 -8.79
CA LEU A 69 -0.68 21.96 -9.12
C LEU A 69 0.04 20.64 -8.81
N GLU A 70 1.26 20.44 -9.31
CA GLU A 70 1.98 19.18 -9.07
C GLU A 70 2.21 18.89 -7.58
N LEU A 71 2.49 19.94 -6.79
CA LEU A 71 2.62 19.84 -5.33
C LEU A 71 1.28 19.50 -4.65
N GLU A 72 0.19 20.17 -5.02
CA GLU A 72 -1.15 19.93 -4.47
C GLU A 72 -1.62 18.50 -4.77
N ALA A 73 -1.45 17.99 -5.99
CA ALA A 73 -1.77 16.59 -6.29
C ALA A 73 -0.91 15.60 -5.52
N GLY A 74 0.38 15.91 -5.35
CA GLY A 74 1.27 15.06 -4.57
C GLY A 74 0.85 14.99 -3.10
N GLN A 75 0.37 16.11 -2.54
CA GLN A 75 -0.16 16.17 -1.18
C GLN A 75 -1.48 15.40 -1.04
N GLU A 76 -2.42 15.59 -1.97
CA GLU A 76 -3.69 14.87 -1.96
C GLU A 76 -3.51 13.35 -2.13
N GLU A 77 -2.53 12.91 -2.93
CA GLU A 77 -2.21 11.49 -3.10
C GLU A 77 -1.62 10.88 -1.81
N GLN A 78 -0.79 11.65 -1.08
CA GLN A 78 -0.28 11.24 0.23
C GLN A 78 -1.37 11.21 1.30
N GLU A 79 -2.27 12.20 1.31
CA GLU A 79 -3.42 12.24 2.23
C GLU A 79 -4.36 11.06 1.99
N LEU A 80 -4.66 10.75 0.72
CA LEU A 80 -5.47 9.59 0.34
C LEU A 80 -4.81 8.28 0.78
N ASP A 81 -3.51 8.07 0.51
CA ASP A 81 -2.81 6.84 0.94
C ASP A 81 -2.83 6.70 2.48
N SER A 82 -2.61 7.80 3.20
CA SER A 82 -2.68 7.83 4.66
C SER A 82 -4.09 7.49 5.18
N GLU A 83 -5.14 8.06 4.59
CA GLU A 83 -6.52 7.80 4.97
C GLU A 83 -6.95 6.35 4.68
N LEU A 84 -6.56 5.82 3.51
CA LEU A 84 -6.80 4.43 3.14
C LEU A 84 -6.12 3.46 4.10
N ARG A 85 -4.85 3.70 4.43
CA ARG A 85 -4.09 2.90 5.40
C ARG A 85 -4.72 2.98 6.79
N GLY A 86 -5.11 4.17 7.24
CA GLY A 86 -5.76 4.36 8.54
C GLY A 86 -7.11 3.64 8.63
N ALA A 87 -7.93 3.70 7.58
CA ALA A 87 -9.20 3.00 7.50
C ALA A 87 -9.01 1.47 7.56
N LEU A 88 -8.05 0.95 6.80
CA LEU A 88 -7.68 -0.47 6.85
C LEU A 88 -7.18 -0.88 8.23
N GLU A 89 -6.28 -0.10 8.83
CA GLU A 89 -5.71 -0.39 10.15
C GLU A 89 -6.81 -0.54 11.21
N ASN A 90 -7.81 0.34 11.17
CA ASN A 90 -8.96 0.26 12.07
C ASN A 90 -9.75 -1.04 11.88
N ILE A 91 -9.98 -1.49 10.65
CA ILE A 91 -10.67 -2.76 10.40
C ILE A 91 -9.84 -3.95 10.89
N PHE A 92 -8.55 -3.98 10.58
CA PHE A 92 -7.65 -5.03 11.05
C PHE A 92 -7.64 -5.14 12.59
N ASN A 93 -7.69 -4.02 13.29
CA ASN A 93 -7.72 -4.00 14.76
C ASN A 93 -9.07 -4.37 15.36
N THR A 94 -10.19 -4.06 14.69
CA THR A 94 -11.54 -4.24 15.24
C THR A 94 -12.22 -5.54 14.80
N LYS A 95 -12.08 -5.90 13.53
CA LYS A 95 -12.72 -7.07 12.90
C LYS A 95 -11.72 -8.13 12.45
N GLY A 96 -10.46 -7.76 12.24
CA GLY A 96 -9.45 -8.63 11.65
C GLY A 96 -9.35 -8.46 10.12
N ILE A 97 -9.03 -9.53 9.41
CA ILE A 97 -8.89 -9.48 7.94
C ILE A 97 -10.22 -9.03 7.29
N PRO A 98 -10.24 -7.91 6.54
CA PRO A 98 -11.46 -7.41 5.93
C PRO A 98 -12.03 -8.40 4.90
N ILE A 99 -13.36 -8.48 4.79
CA ILE A 99 -14.02 -9.10 3.63
C ILE A 99 -14.19 -8.09 2.50
N GLU A 100 -14.47 -8.56 1.29
CA GLU A 100 -14.66 -7.68 0.14
C GLU A 100 -15.76 -6.61 0.36
N SER A 101 -16.84 -6.95 1.07
CA SER A 101 -17.88 -5.97 1.40
C SER A 101 -17.42 -4.89 2.39
N ASP A 102 -16.47 -5.19 3.28
CA ASP A 102 -15.88 -4.17 4.15
C ASP A 102 -15.07 -3.18 3.31
N LEU A 103 -14.30 -3.68 2.33
CA LEU A 103 -13.50 -2.83 1.43
C LEU A 103 -14.37 -1.97 0.52
N LEU A 104 -15.47 -2.52 0.00
CA LEU A 104 -16.48 -1.77 -0.75
C LEU A 104 -17.11 -0.66 0.09
N GLY A 105 -17.39 -0.93 1.38
CA GLY A 105 -17.88 0.10 2.30
C GLY A 105 -16.89 1.25 2.49
N ILE A 106 -15.60 0.94 2.63
CA ILE A 106 -14.54 1.95 2.72
C ILE A 106 -14.42 2.75 1.43
N SER A 107 -14.39 2.08 0.26
CA SER A 107 -14.25 2.77 -1.03
C SER A 107 -15.39 3.75 -1.26
N GLY A 108 -16.63 3.32 -1.00
CA GLY A 108 -17.80 4.18 -1.11
C GLY A 108 -17.71 5.39 -0.18
N TYR A 109 -17.34 5.18 1.09
CA TYR A 109 -17.18 6.27 2.05
C TYR A 109 -16.12 7.29 1.62
N ILE A 110 -14.96 6.84 1.14
CA ILE A 110 -13.86 7.72 0.71
C ILE A 110 -14.25 8.54 -0.52
N VAL A 111 -14.95 7.93 -1.48
CA VAL A 111 -15.49 8.66 -2.64
C VAL A 111 -16.52 9.71 -2.19
N THR A 112 -17.42 9.37 -1.26
CA THR A 112 -18.41 10.35 -0.74
C THR A 112 -17.79 11.51 0.03
N LYS A 113 -16.59 11.34 0.58
CA LYS A 113 -15.83 12.40 1.25
C LYS A 113 -15.23 13.44 0.31
N GLY A 114 -15.34 13.26 -1.00
CA GLY A 114 -14.89 14.24 -1.99
C GLY A 114 -13.53 13.92 -2.60
N TYR A 115 -12.98 12.72 -2.39
CA TYR A 115 -11.92 12.24 -3.26
C TYR A 115 -12.55 11.88 -4.61
N GLU A 116 -12.25 12.68 -5.64
CA GLU A 116 -12.64 12.43 -7.04
C GLU A 116 -11.87 11.22 -7.60
N GLY A 117 -12.11 10.04 -7.02
CA GLY A 117 -11.57 8.76 -7.43
C GLY A 117 -12.69 7.88 -7.98
N ASP A 118 -12.36 7.10 -9.00
CA ASP A 118 -13.17 5.95 -9.40
C ASP A 118 -13.20 4.98 -8.21
N GLU A 119 -14.38 4.72 -7.66
CA GLU A 119 -14.58 3.82 -6.51
C GLU A 119 -13.90 2.47 -6.74
N LYS A 120 -13.90 1.99 -7.99
CA LYS A 120 -13.21 0.76 -8.38
C LYS A 120 -11.70 0.84 -8.17
N LYS A 121 -11.07 1.97 -8.49
CA LYS A 121 -9.63 2.17 -8.26
C LYS A 121 -9.30 2.23 -6.78
N VAL A 122 -10.14 2.89 -5.97
CA VAL A 122 -9.98 2.94 -4.51
C VAL A 122 -10.09 1.53 -3.93
N LEU A 123 -11.08 0.75 -4.37
CA LEU A 123 -11.24 -0.64 -4.00
C LEU A 123 -10.01 -1.49 -4.37
N ASP A 124 -9.47 -1.33 -5.57
CA ASP A 124 -8.28 -2.07 -6.02
C ASP A 124 -7.05 -1.74 -5.16
N ILE A 125 -6.87 -0.47 -4.77
CA ILE A 125 -5.81 -0.04 -3.84
C ILE A 125 -6.01 -0.68 -2.46
N LEU A 126 -7.24 -0.66 -1.93
CA LEU A 126 -7.56 -1.27 -0.63
C LEU A 126 -7.31 -2.77 -0.62
N LYS A 127 -7.66 -3.47 -1.70
CA LYS A 127 -7.38 -4.89 -1.90
C LYS A 127 -5.87 -5.15 -1.87
N GLN A 128 -5.10 -4.34 -2.60
CA GLN A 128 -3.64 -4.47 -2.65
C GLN A 128 -2.99 -4.21 -1.27
N LEU A 129 -3.35 -3.12 -0.59
CA LEU A 129 -2.85 -2.80 0.75
C LEU A 129 -3.19 -3.89 1.77
N SER A 130 -4.39 -4.47 1.68
CA SER A 130 -4.79 -5.60 2.51
C SER A 130 -3.94 -6.83 2.26
N ARG A 131 -3.67 -7.17 0.99
CA ARG A 131 -2.75 -8.28 0.64
C ARG A 131 -1.36 -8.04 1.23
N GLU A 132 -0.81 -6.85 1.05
CA GLU A 132 0.51 -6.49 1.56
C GLU A 132 0.59 -6.66 3.08
N LYS A 133 -0.42 -6.19 3.82
CA LYS A 133 -0.47 -6.33 5.28
C LYS A 133 -0.57 -7.80 5.71
N VAL A 134 -1.36 -8.60 5.01
CA VAL A 134 -1.44 -10.06 5.26
C VAL A 134 -0.08 -10.71 4.96
N LEU A 135 0.53 -10.44 3.81
CA LEU A 135 1.84 -10.98 3.43
C LEU A 135 2.93 -10.63 4.45
N LEU A 136 2.95 -9.39 4.94
CA LEU A 136 3.86 -8.94 6.00
C LEU A 136 3.65 -9.75 7.29
N ALA A 137 2.40 -9.96 7.71
CA ALA A 137 2.09 -10.77 8.89
C ALA A 137 2.54 -12.23 8.73
N LEU A 138 2.30 -12.82 7.56
CA LEU A 138 2.68 -14.19 7.23
C LEU A 138 4.20 -14.37 7.20
N ASN A 139 4.92 -13.44 6.57
CA ASN A 139 6.39 -13.42 6.56
C ASN A 139 6.96 -13.33 7.97
N ASP A 140 6.45 -12.39 8.78
CA ASP A 140 6.89 -12.20 10.16
C ASP A 140 6.67 -13.45 11.00
N ASN A 141 5.50 -14.09 10.91
CA ASN A 141 5.20 -15.31 11.64
C ASN A 141 6.11 -16.48 11.22
N ILE A 142 6.37 -16.63 9.92
CA ILE A 142 7.34 -17.61 9.40
C ILE A 142 8.73 -17.35 10.00
N ILE A 143 9.20 -16.10 10.00
CA ILE A 143 10.54 -15.76 10.51
C ILE A 143 10.63 -16.06 11.99
N ARG A 144 9.64 -15.66 12.80
CA ARG A 144 9.61 -15.97 14.25
C ARG A 144 9.70 -17.46 14.52
N TYR A 145 8.97 -18.27 13.76
CA TYR A 145 9.06 -19.72 13.86
C TYR A 145 10.48 -20.26 13.54
N GLU A 146 11.12 -19.74 12.48
CA GLU A 146 12.50 -20.14 12.17
C GLU A 146 13.50 -19.67 13.25
N VAL A 147 13.28 -18.49 13.86
CA VAL A 147 14.07 -17.97 14.98
C VAL A 147 13.96 -18.88 16.19
N GLN A 148 12.74 -19.29 16.56
CA GLN A 148 12.53 -20.23 17.66
C GLN A 148 13.27 -21.55 17.43
N ARG A 149 13.16 -22.12 16.22
CA ARG A 149 13.87 -23.36 15.87
C ARG A 149 15.38 -23.19 15.85
N PHE A 150 15.87 -22.05 15.41
CA PHE A 150 17.29 -21.74 15.45
C PHE A 150 17.80 -21.75 16.89
N ILE A 151 17.07 -21.11 17.83
CA ILE A 151 17.46 -21.06 19.24
C ILE A 151 17.28 -22.41 19.94
N ASP A 152 16.26 -23.21 19.57
CA ASP A 152 16.11 -24.59 20.05
C ASP A 152 17.33 -25.45 19.67
N LYS A 153 17.80 -25.30 18.43
CA LYS A 153 18.92 -26.08 17.90
C LYS A 153 20.27 -25.57 18.40
N TYR A 154 20.39 -24.26 18.62
CA TYR A 154 21.63 -23.60 19.02
C TYR A 154 21.40 -22.66 20.23
N PRO A 155 21.19 -23.20 21.45
CA PRO A 155 20.98 -22.37 22.64
C PRO A 155 22.17 -21.47 23.01
N SER A 156 23.36 -21.79 22.49
CA SER A 156 24.59 -21.01 22.65
C SER A 156 25.29 -20.85 21.30
N PHE A 157 24.58 -20.24 20.34
CA PHE A 157 25.07 -20.00 18.99
C PHE A 157 26.28 -19.06 18.97
N LYS A 158 27.18 -19.27 18.01
CA LYS A 158 28.28 -18.36 17.68
C LYS A 158 27.88 -17.44 16.53
N MET A 159 28.71 -16.44 16.25
CA MET A 159 28.48 -15.53 15.13
C MET A 159 28.38 -16.26 13.78
N GLU A 160 29.16 -17.33 13.58
CA GLU A 160 29.11 -18.16 12.37
C GLU A 160 27.75 -18.84 12.19
N ASP A 161 27.15 -19.34 13.28
CA ASP A 161 25.81 -19.94 13.26
C ASP A 161 24.76 -18.88 12.87
N MET A 162 24.93 -17.65 13.37
CA MET A 162 24.04 -16.52 13.04
C MET A 162 24.14 -16.13 11.56
N GLU A 163 25.34 -16.04 10.99
CA GLU A 163 25.52 -15.74 9.56
C GLU A 163 24.93 -16.85 8.67
N ASN A 164 25.09 -18.11 9.06
CA ASN A 164 24.46 -19.24 8.38
C ASN A 164 22.93 -19.15 8.44
N PHE A 165 22.38 -18.74 9.58
CA PHE A 165 20.94 -18.54 9.75
C PHE A 165 20.42 -17.36 8.91
N ILE A 166 21.13 -16.22 8.88
CA ILE A 166 20.79 -15.08 8.03
C ILE A 166 20.76 -15.50 6.55
N LYS A 167 21.76 -16.25 6.10
CA LYS A 167 21.80 -16.78 4.74
C LYS A 167 20.61 -17.70 4.45
N TYR A 168 20.30 -18.60 5.39
CA TYR A 168 19.14 -19.48 5.28
C TYR A 168 17.80 -18.73 5.14
N ILE A 169 17.58 -17.68 5.92
CA ILE A 169 16.38 -16.84 5.83
C ILE A 169 16.29 -16.14 4.46
N LYS A 170 17.41 -15.63 3.94
CA LYS A 170 17.48 -15.02 2.60
C LYS A 170 17.24 -16.03 1.48
N ASP A 171 17.79 -17.25 1.60
CA ASP A 171 17.60 -18.33 0.61
C ASP A 171 16.12 -18.76 0.54
N LYS A 172 15.38 -18.60 1.64
CA LYS A 172 13.92 -18.78 1.68
C LYS A 172 13.12 -17.63 1.08
N LYS A 173 13.77 -16.56 0.62
CA LYS A 173 13.16 -15.34 0.09
C LYS A 173 12.21 -14.65 1.08
N LEU A 174 12.53 -14.74 2.37
CA LEU A 174 11.76 -14.05 3.42
C LEU A 174 12.26 -12.60 3.52
N GLU A 175 11.33 -11.66 3.49
CA GLU A 175 11.63 -10.23 3.51
C GLU A 175 11.93 -9.78 4.94
N VAL A 176 13.21 -9.78 5.31
CA VAL A 176 13.67 -9.21 6.57
C VAL A 176 15.07 -8.65 6.43
N ASN A 177 15.29 -7.46 6.98
CA ASN A 177 16.63 -6.89 7.03
C ASN A 177 17.45 -7.56 8.15
N ARG A 178 18.77 -7.47 8.05
CA ARG A 178 19.69 -8.17 8.96
C ARG A 178 19.51 -7.73 10.41
N ASP A 179 19.34 -6.44 10.64
CA ASP A 179 19.28 -5.86 11.98
C ASP A 179 17.98 -6.27 12.70
N ALA A 180 16.85 -6.23 11.99
CA ALA A 180 15.57 -6.73 12.50
C ALA A 180 15.63 -8.22 12.82
N LEU A 181 16.30 -9.03 12.00
CA LEU A 181 16.46 -10.46 12.26
C LEU A 181 17.35 -10.71 13.49
N LEU A 182 18.43 -9.95 13.66
CA LEU A 182 19.28 -9.99 14.85
C LEU A 182 18.49 -9.62 16.11
N ASP A 183 17.68 -8.56 16.04
CA ASP A 183 16.80 -8.14 17.12
C ASP A 183 15.78 -9.21 17.48
N MET A 184 15.17 -9.87 16.48
CA MET A 184 14.22 -10.98 16.71
C MET A 184 14.88 -12.15 17.44
N VAL A 185 16.09 -12.53 17.02
CA VAL A 185 16.86 -13.61 17.66
C VAL A 185 17.21 -13.24 19.11
N GLU A 186 17.69 -12.02 19.35
CA GLU A 186 18.06 -11.59 20.69
C GLU A 186 16.84 -11.48 21.61
N LYS A 187 15.72 -10.96 21.11
CA LYS A 187 14.45 -10.91 21.85
C LYS A 187 13.98 -12.30 22.27
N GLU A 188 13.98 -13.26 21.35
CA GLU A 188 13.58 -14.65 21.66
C GLU A 188 14.56 -15.31 22.65
N ARG A 189 15.86 -15.03 22.54
CA ARG A 189 16.86 -15.54 23.48
C ARG A 189 16.65 -15.00 24.90
N LEU A 190 16.40 -13.69 25.02
CA LEU A 190 16.11 -13.03 26.30
C LEU A 190 14.79 -13.56 26.87
N TYR A 191 13.76 -13.70 26.04
CA TYR A 191 12.46 -14.25 26.43
C TYR A 191 12.59 -15.61 27.12
N ARG A 192 13.30 -16.56 26.49
CA ARG A 192 13.54 -17.89 27.05
C ARG A 192 14.37 -17.87 28.34
N LYS A 193 15.26 -16.88 28.48
CA LYS A 193 16.10 -16.73 29.67
C LYS A 193 15.33 -16.21 30.88
N PHE A 194 14.33 -15.37 30.68
CA PHE A 194 13.61 -14.67 31.75
C PHE A 194 12.17 -15.17 31.98
N GLU A 195 11.69 -16.16 31.20
CA GLU A 195 10.35 -16.76 31.31
C GLU A 195 9.22 -15.72 31.45
N GLU A 196 9.18 -14.70 30.60
CA GLU A 196 8.08 -13.74 30.60
C GLU A 196 6.77 -14.44 30.15
N LYS A 197 5.95 -14.84 31.13
CA LYS A 197 4.73 -15.67 30.88
C LYS A 197 3.56 -14.93 30.22
N ASN A 198 3.67 -13.62 29.97
CA ASN A 198 2.55 -12.79 29.50
C ASN A 198 2.93 -11.98 28.27
N GLN A 199 3.24 -12.64 27.16
CA GLN A 199 3.32 -11.92 25.89
C GLN A 199 1.91 -11.69 25.35
N GLU A 200 1.52 -10.44 25.17
CA GLU A 200 0.34 -10.13 24.37
C GLU A 200 0.54 -10.68 22.95
N GLU A 201 -0.48 -11.35 22.44
CA GLU A 201 -0.48 -11.85 21.08
C GLU A 201 -0.30 -10.69 20.09
N SER A 202 0.76 -10.76 19.27
CA SER A 202 1.06 -9.70 18.32
C SER A 202 0.01 -9.63 17.21
N TRP A 203 -0.16 -8.46 16.60
CA TRP A 203 -1.14 -8.29 15.51
C TRP A 203 -0.84 -9.22 14.33
N GLN A 204 0.44 -9.53 14.08
CA GLN A 204 0.86 -10.48 13.04
C GLN A 204 0.37 -11.90 13.33
N ASP A 205 0.38 -12.31 14.61
CA ASP A 205 -0.10 -13.64 15.02
C ASP A 205 -1.61 -13.76 14.87
N LYS A 206 -2.35 -12.69 15.22
CA LYS A 206 -3.80 -12.60 15.02
C LYS A 206 -4.16 -12.73 13.54
N ILE A 207 -3.52 -11.94 12.68
CA ILE A 207 -3.77 -11.98 11.23
C ILE A 207 -3.39 -13.35 10.66
N SER A 208 -2.23 -13.89 11.02
CA SER A 208 -1.79 -15.20 10.51
C SER A 208 -2.79 -16.30 10.87
N ARG A 209 -3.22 -16.37 12.13
CA ARG A 209 -4.23 -17.36 12.59
C ARG A 209 -5.55 -17.20 11.85
N GLN A 210 -6.03 -15.97 11.68
CA GLN A 210 -7.26 -15.71 10.93
C GLN A 210 -7.11 -16.17 9.48
N TYR A 211 -6.01 -15.80 8.80
CA TYR A 211 -5.75 -16.18 7.41
C TYR A 211 -5.73 -17.71 7.22
N ILE A 212 -5.08 -18.44 8.12
CA ILE A 212 -5.08 -19.91 8.13
C ILE A 212 -6.50 -20.46 8.33
N GLY A 213 -7.27 -19.86 9.24
CA GLY A 213 -8.67 -20.21 9.46
C GLY A 213 -9.51 -20.06 8.21
N LEU A 214 -9.30 -18.98 7.45
CA LEU A 214 -10.00 -18.70 6.20
C LEU A 214 -9.77 -19.78 5.14
N LEU A 215 -8.51 -20.21 4.96
CA LEU A 215 -8.14 -21.26 4.00
C LEU A 215 -8.79 -22.63 4.29
N ASN A 216 -9.22 -22.85 5.53
CA ASN A 216 -9.85 -24.09 5.96
C ASN A 216 -11.39 -24.01 6.01
N THR A 217 -12.00 -22.91 5.52
CA THR A 217 -13.45 -22.70 5.58
C THR A 217 -14.10 -22.54 4.20
N PRO A 218 -15.38 -22.94 4.03
CA PRO A 218 -16.12 -22.78 2.78
C PRO A 218 -16.47 -21.31 2.44
N LYS A 219 -16.14 -20.34 3.31
CA LYS A 219 -16.31 -18.89 3.06
C LYS A 219 -15.14 -18.26 2.29
N SER A 220 -14.33 -19.06 1.60
CA SER A 220 -13.18 -18.57 0.84
C SER A 220 -13.54 -17.54 -0.25
N VAL A 221 -14.79 -17.55 -0.72
CA VAL A 221 -15.32 -16.64 -1.75
C VAL A 221 -15.25 -15.17 -1.30
N ASP A 222 -15.54 -14.87 -0.03
CA ASP A 222 -15.54 -13.50 0.51
C ASP A 222 -14.11 -12.90 0.60
N TYR A 223 -13.09 -13.74 0.39
CA TYR A 223 -11.67 -13.44 0.52
C TYR A 223 -10.87 -13.77 -0.75
N GLU A 224 -11.53 -13.97 -1.89
CA GLU A 224 -10.86 -14.26 -3.18
C GLU A 224 -9.76 -13.26 -3.50
N TYR A 225 -9.98 -11.99 -3.14
CA TYR A 225 -9.00 -10.94 -3.37
C TYR A 225 -7.68 -11.14 -2.60
N LEU A 226 -7.60 -12.00 -1.58
CA LEU A 226 -6.38 -12.29 -0.82
C LEU A 226 -5.61 -13.51 -1.34
N ILE A 227 -6.22 -14.33 -2.19
CA ILE A 227 -5.63 -15.57 -2.71
C ILE A 227 -4.79 -15.22 -3.94
N VAL A 228 -3.56 -14.75 -3.70
CA VAL A 228 -2.63 -14.40 -4.80
C VAL A 228 -1.21 -14.95 -4.58
N ASP A 229 -0.88 -15.45 -3.38
CA ASP A 229 0.44 -16.05 -3.11
C ASP A 229 0.33 -17.49 -2.57
N GLU A 230 0.18 -18.43 -3.50
CA GLU A 230 0.14 -19.87 -3.21
C GLU A 230 1.43 -20.36 -2.55
N ALA A 231 2.58 -19.74 -2.82
CA ALA A 231 3.88 -20.21 -2.36
C ALA A 231 4.08 -19.92 -0.87
N LEU A 232 3.81 -18.68 -0.43
CA LEU A 232 3.87 -18.28 0.98
C LEU A 232 2.80 -19.01 1.80
N THR A 233 1.59 -19.11 1.27
CA THR A 233 0.49 -19.85 1.88
C THR A 233 0.83 -21.32 2.07
N SER A 234 1.40 -21.96 1.03
CA SER A 234 1.86 -23.35 1.12
C SER A 234 3.01 -23.54 2.12
N GLN A 235 3.91 -22.55 2.26
CA GLN A 235 4.97 -22.61 3.25
C GLN A 235 4.44 -22.55 4.68
N LEU A 236 3.42 -21.73 4.95
CA LEU A 236 2.75 -21.66 6.25
C LEU A 236 1.98 -22.95 6.57
N LEU A 237 1.14 -23.42 5.64
CA LEU A 237 0.34 -24.64 5.84
C LEU A 237 1.22 -25.87 6.11
N LYS A 238 2.36 -26.00 5.44
CA LYS A 238 3.35 -27.08 5.67
C LYS A 238 3.99 -27.03 7.07
N LYS A 239 4.04 -25.86 7.70
CA LYS A 239 4.65 -25.68 9.03
C LYS A 239 3.67 -25.91 10.17
N ILE A 240 2.39 -25.62 9.96
CA ILE A 240 1.32 -25.84 10.96
C ILE A 240 0.90 -27.31 11.00
N SER A 241 1.08 -28.05 9.91
CA SER A 241 0.76 -29.48 9.81
C SER A 241 1.85 -30.41 10.38
N LYS A 242 2.87 -29.87 11.07
CA LYS A 242 4.00 -30.60 11.67
C LYS A 242 4.12 -30.25 13.15
#